data_AF-A0A8T4P9I7-F1
#
_entry.id   AF-A0A8T4P9I7-F1
#
_cell.length_a   1.000
_cell.length_b   1.000
_cell.length_c   1.000
_cell.angle_alpha   90.00
_cell.angle_beta   90.00
_cell.angle_gamma   90.00
#
_symmetry.space_group_name_H-M   'P 1'
#
loop_
_entity.id
_entity.type
_entity.pdbx_description
1 polymer ?
#
loop_
_entity_poly.entity_id
_entity_poly.type
_entity_poly.pdbx_seq_one_letter_code
_entity_poly.pdbx_strand_id
1 'polypeptide(L)'
;MEKRVIALFFLMLMIFAFPVYGAGTSTGTNARTDAVDDSVVNDSDDQVVDSSSPQSARRQANMAKKAEIRQQYRDKNCESVDTRRERIKCRLARGKDYTASAGTVPEACRLNEEENKGHCVALYNTVKGCYALEGAAKDRCFKRAIGLSKARLVDESPEERPQKARDYVIALLYDLQEKIEDKAEQGDINPDVATQLIEQIVEIKQDILNGEDRFAIRGKMRELRTMWQDTMSEVENE
;
A
#
# COMPACT_ATOMS: atom_id res chain seq x y z
N MET A 1 -16.16 0.31 3.70
CA MET A 1 -14.97 -0.02 2.89
C MET A 1 -13.99 -0.96 3.65
N GLU A 2 -13.98 -0.95 4.99
CA GLU A 2 -13.10 -1.77 5.86
C GLU A 2 -13.22 -3.28 5.68
N LYS A 3 -14.43 -3.82 5.46
CA LYS A 3 -14.63 -5.27 5.25
C LYS A 3 -13.79 -5.81 4.08
N ARG A 4 -13.45 -4.96 3.11
CA ARG A 4 -12.61 -5.33 1.95
C ARG A 4 -11.10 -5.29 2.25
N VAL A 5 -10.65 -4.38 3.11
CA VAL A 5 -9.24 -4.29 3.54
C VAL A 5 -8.88 -5.45 4.47
N ILE A 6 -9.79 -5.78 5.39
CA ILE A 6 -9.68 -6.96 6.25
C ILE A 6 -9.69 -8.24 5.40
N ALA A 7 -10.58 -8.34 4.40
CA ALA A 7 -10.63 -9.49 3.50
C ALA A 7 -9.35 -9.68 2.66
N LEU A 8 -8.70 -8.60 2.20
CA LEU A 8 -7.43 -8.70 1.48
C LEU A 8 -6.29 -9.21 2.38
N PHE A 9 -6.25 -8.78 3.65
CA PHE A 9 -5.28 -9.28 4.63
C PHE A 9 -5.49 -10.76 4.96
N PHE A 10 -6.74 -11.20 5.14
CA PHE A 10 -7.06 -12.61 5.33
C PHE A 10 -6.72 -13.45 4.09
N LEU A 11 -6.98 -12.93 2.88
CA LEU A 11 -6.59 -13.60 1.63
C LEU A 11 -5.06 -13.75 1.51
N MET A 12 -4.30 -12.74 1.95
CA MET A 12 -2.83 -12.78 1.99
C MET A 12 -2.32 -13.85 2.98
N LEU A 13 -2.93 -13.97 4.16
CA LEU A 13 -2.58 -14.97 5.19
C LEU A 13 -2.97 -16.40 4.78
N MET A 14 -4.08 -16.56 4.06
CA MET A 14 -4.61 -17.84 3.60
C MET A 14 -3.71 -18.50 2.55
N ILE A 15 -3.07 -17.73 1.65
CA ILE A 15 -2.12 -18.26 0.65
C ILE A 15 -0.92 -18.97 1.31
N PHE A 16 -0.66 -18.65 2.58
CA PHE A 16 0.45 -19.18 3.36
C PHE A 16 0.08 -20.38 4.25
N ALA A 17 -1.20 -20.70 4.47
CA ALA A 17 -1.60 -21.70 5.46
C ALA A 17 -2.21 -23.00 4.89
N PHE A 18 -2.35 -23.14 3.57
CA PHE A 18 -3.00 -24.32 3.00
C PHE A 18 -2.01 -25.41 2.55
N PRO A 19 -2.00 -26.60 3.17
CA PRO A 19 -1.71 -27.82 2.41
C PRO A 19 -2.77 -27.95 1.31
N VAL A 20 -2.31 -28.20 0.08
CA VAL A 20 -3.15 -28.31 -1.11
C VAL A 20 -4.09 -29.50 -0.96
N TYR A 21 -5.33 -29.26 -0.55
CA TYR A 21 -6.44 -30.19 -0.74
C TYR A 21 -7.36 -29.61 -1.81
N GLY A 22 -7.40 -30.28 -2.96
CA GLY A 22 -8.26 -29.93 -4.07
C GLY A 22 -9.71 -30.26 -3.75
N ALA A 23 -10.57 -29.24 -3.76
CA ALA A 23 -12.01 -29.40 -3.89
C ALA A 23 -12.51 -28.35 -4.87
N GLY A 24 -13.01 -28.82 -6.01
CA GLY A 24 -13.61 -27.97 -7.03
C GLY A 24 -15.07 -27.66 -6.69
N THR A 25 -15.51 -26.43 -6.98
CA THR A 25 -16.94 -26.13 -7.08
C THR A 25 -17.25 -25.15 -8.20
N SER A 26 -18.17 -25.64 -9.03
CA SER A 26 -19.08 -25.06 -10.01
C SER A 26 -19.33 -23.55 -10.04
N THR A 27 -19.38 -23.02 -11.26
CA THR A 27 -19.87 -21.69 -11.67
C THR A 27 -21.39 -21.62 -11.69
N GLY A 28 -21.95 -20.54 -11.13
CA GLY A 28 -23.34 -20.12 -11.34
C GLY A 28 -23.41 -18.63 -11.62
N THR A 29 -23.71 -18.28 -12.88
CA THR A 29 -24.08 -16.93 -13.33
C THR A 29 -25.50 -16.59 -12.89
N ASN A 30 -25.76 -15.33 -12.50
CA ASN A 30 -27.03 -14.70 -12.80
C ASN A 30 -26.87 -13.18 -12.85
N ALA A 31 -27.23 -12.64 -14.02
CA ALA A 31 -27.47 -11.23 -14.27
C ALA A 31 -28.83 -10.84 -13.68
N ARG A 32 -28.92 -9.65 -13.09
CA ARG A 32 -30.17 -8.90 -13.02
C ARG A 32 -29.85 -7.40 -12.96
N THR A 33 -30.11 -6.75 -14.08
CA THR A 33 -30.35 -5.31 -14.22
C THR A 33 -31.70 -5.00 -13.61
N ASP A 34 -31.77 -4.01 -12.71
CA ASP A 34 -33.01 -3.29 -12.42
C ASP A 34 -32.67 -1.80 -12.23
N ALA A 35 -33.41 -0.99 -12.97
CA ALA A 35 -33.34 0.46 -13.06
C ALA A 35 -34.34 1.09 -12.10
N VAL A 36 -33.93 2.10 -11.32
CA VAL A 36 -34.72 2.99 -10.45
C VAL A 36 -33.77 4.14 -10.09
N ASP A 37 -34.07 5.43 -9.99
CA ASP A 37 -35.16 6.35 -10.34
C ASP A 37 -34.56 7.72 -9.96
N ASP A 38 -34.66 8.71 -10.84
CA ASP A 38 -33.96 9.98 -10.75
C ASP A 38 -34.88 11.03 -10.12
N SER A 39 -34.74 11.24 -8.81
CA SER A 39 -35.41 12.32 -8.08
C SER A 39 -34.35 13.25 -7.46
N VAL A 40 -33.94 14.22 -8.27
CA VAL A 40 -33.09 15.35 -7.87
C VAL A 40 -33.91 16.29 -6.98
N VAL A 41 -33.75 16.16 -5.67
CA VAL A 41 -34.15 17.18 -4.69
C VAL A 41 -32.92 18.01 -4.37
N ASN A 42 -32.85 19.22 -4.94
CA ASN A 42 -31.89 20.24 -4.57
C ASN A 42 -32.31 20.84 -3.22
N ASP A 43 -31.91 20.18 -2.13
CA ASP A 43 -32.00 20.74 -0.80
C ASP A 43 -30.68 21.47 -0.50
N SER A 44 -30.73 22.80 -0.63
CA SER A 44 -29.59 23.68 -0.34
C SER A 44 -29.59 23.98 1.15
N ASP A 45 -29.32 22.94 1.95
CA ASP A 45 -29.07 23.09 3.38
C ASP A 45 -27.62 23.56 3.56
N ASP A 46 -27.47 24.85 3.87
CA ASP A 46 -26.25 25.46 4.38
C ASP A 46 -25.90 24.79 5.73
N GLN A 47 -25.31 23.60 5.67
CA GLN A 47 -24.73 22.97 6.86
C GLN A 47 -23.53 23.80 7.27
N VAL A 48 -23.74 24.61 8.31
CA VAL A 48 -22.70 25.22 9.12
C VAL A 48 -21.83 24.07 9.64
N VAL A 49 -20.70 23.83 8.96
CA VAL A 49 -19.71 22.84 9.35
C VAL A 49 -19.20 23.24 10.71
N ASP A 50 -19.63 22.52 11.74
CA ASP A 50 -19.18 22.72 13.11
C ASP A 50 -17.68 22.39 13.19
N SER A 51 -16.87 23.43 13.01
CA SER A 51 -15.40 23.40 13.02
C SER A 51 -14.80 23.10 14.40
N SER A 52 -15.60 22.64 15.36
CA SER A 52 -15.17 22.30 16.71
C SER A 52 -15.02 20.80 16.98
N SER A 53 -15.20 19.93 15.97
CA SER A 53 -15.00 18.49 16.17
C SER A 53 -13.52 18.15 16.47
N PRO A 54 -13.24 17.25 17.44
CA PRO A 54 -11.88 16.82 17.77
C PRO A 54 -11.06 16.35 16.55
N GLN A 55 -11.72 15.68 15.60
CA GLN A 55 -11.11 15.20 14.36
C GLN A 55 -10.58 16.35 13.48
N SER A 56 -11.29 17.47 13.41
CA SER A 56 -10.85 18.64 12.64
C SER A 56 -9.61 19.29 13.24
N ALA A 57 -9.53 19.39 14.57
CA ALA A 57 -8.38 19.93 15.28
C ALA A 57 -7.13 19.06 15.10
N ARG A 58 -7.28 17.73 15.14
CA ARG A 58 -6.18 16.79 14.89
C ARG A 58 -5.68 16.85 13.45
N ARG A 59 -6.59 16.88 12.46
CA ARG A 59 -6.22 17.07 11.05
C ARG A 59 -5.45 18.37 10.85
N GLN A 60 -5.88 19.47 11.47
CA GLN A 60 -5.15 20.74 11.45
C GLN A 60 -3.76 20.62 12.09
N ALA A 61 -3.63 19.94 13.23
CA ALA A 61 -2.35 19.70 13.89
C ALA A 61 -1.39 18.86 13.02
N ASN A 62 -1.90 17.80 12.38
CA ASN A 62 -1.13 16.96 11.46
C ASN A 62 -0.68 17.75 10.22
N MET A 63 -1.55 18.60 9.67
CA MET A 63 -1.22 19.49 8.54
C MET A 63 -0.19 20.55 8.93
N ALA A 64 -0.30 21.13 10.14
CA ALA A 64 0.70 22.06 10.67
C ALA A 64 2.07 21.37 10.82
N LYS A 65 2.09 20.13 11.34
CA LYS A 65 3.31 19.33 11.43
C LYS A 65 3.90 19.05 10.06
N LYS A 66 3.06 18.70 9.07
CA LYS A 66 3.49 18.50 7.68
C LYS A 66 4.11 19.77 7.09
N ALA A 67 3.53 20.95 7.36
CA ALA A 67 4.06 22.23 6.90
C ALA A 67 5.42 22.57 7.52
N GLU A 68 5.60 22.29 8.82
CA GLU A 68 6.89 22.43 9.51
C GLU A 68 7.97 21.58 8.83
N ILE A 69 7.67 20.30 8.60
CA ILE A 69 8.58 19.36 7.93
C ILE A 69 8.88 19.82 6.50
N ARG A 70 7.87 20.31 5.77
CA ARG A 70 8.05 20.82 4.40
C ARG A 70 9.04 21.98 4.37
N GLN A 71 8.97 22.88 5.36
CA GLN A 71 9.90 23.99 5.48
C GLN A 71 11.34 23.50 5.74
N GLN A 72 11.51 22.46 6.56
CA GLN A 72 12.81 21.84 6.83
C GLN A 72 13.51 21.31 5.56
N TYR A 73 12.76 20.86 4.55
CA TYR A 73 13.30 20.33 3.28
C TYR A 73 13.00 21.20 2.05
N ARG A 74 12.69 22.49 2.24
CA ARG A 74 12.30 23.39 1.15
C ARG A 74 13.29 23.37 -0.02
N ASP A 75 14.58 23.48 0.29
CA ASP A 75 15.65 23.62 -0.71
C ASP A 75 16.41 22.30 -0.98
N LYS A 76 15.93 21.17 -0.45
CA LYS A 76 16.60 19.86 -0.56
C LYS A 76 15.84 18.95 -1.53
N ASN A 77 16.57 18.24 -2.39
CA ASN A 77 15.99 17.10 -3.10
C ASN A 77 15.77 15.97 -2.09
N CYS A 78 14.57 15.40 -2.01
CA CYS A 78 14.31 14.28 -1.11
C CYS A 78 15.24 13.09 -1.39
N GLU A 79 15.69 12.89 -2.64
CA GLU A 79 16.59 11.79 -2.99
C GLU A 79 18.04 11.99 -2.52
N SER A 80 18.43 13.21 -2.16
CA SER A 80 19.78 13.54 -1.68
C SER A 80 19.90 13.53 -0.16
N VAL A 81 18.84 13.20 0.57
CA VAL A 81 18.89 13.12 2.03
C VAL A 81 19.48 11.77 2.46
N ASP A 82 20.37 11.81 3.47
CA ASP A 82 21.24 10.68 3.82
C ASP A 82 20.48 9.44 4.28
N THR A 83 19.51 9.62 5.18
CA THR A 83 18.81 8.49 5.79
C THR A 83 17.49 8.19 5.10
N ARG A 84 17.14 6.90 5.02
CA ARG A 84 15.87 6.41 4.46
C ARG A 84 14.67 7.11 5.09
N ARG A 85 14.66 7.20 6.42
CA ARG A 85 13.61 7.85 7.20
C ARG A 85 13.40 9.30 6.79
N GLU A 86 14.49 10.06 6.66
CA GLU A 86 14.42 11.46 6.29
C GLU A 86 14.01 11.65 4.82
N ARG A 87 14.40 10.73 3.92
CA ARG A 87 13.88 10.70 2.54
C ARG A 87 12.37 10.49 2.48
N ILE A 88 11.87 9.48 3.21
CA ILE A 88 10.43 9.19 3.30
C ILE A 88 9.69 10.41 3.87
N LYS A 89 10.18 10.97 4.97
CA LYS A 89 9.62 12.15 5.63
C LYS A 89 9.58 13.37 4.70
N CYS A 90 10.64 13.61 3.94
CA CYS A 90 10.68 14.65 2.91
C CYS A 90 9.62 14.44 1.82
N ARG A 91 9.49 13.22 1.28
CA ARG A 91 8.48 12.89 0.24
C ARG A 91 7.05 13.11 0.78
N LEU A 92 6.75 12.60 1.98
CA LEU A 92 5.45 12.79 2.63
C LEU A 92 5.11 14.27 2.86
N ALA A 93 6.09 15.07 3.28
CA ALA A 93 5.90 16.51 3.52
C ALA A 93 5.56 17.28 2.25
N ARG A 94 6.12 16.86 1.10
CA ARG A 94 5.83 17.42 -0.21
C ARG A 94 4.51 16.91 -0.80
N GLY A 95 4.09 15.68 -0.49
CA GLY A 95 2.83 15.11 -0.99
C GLY A 95 2.77 15.16 -2.52
N LYS A 96 1.64 15.62 -3.09
CA LYS A 96 1.47 15.85 -4.53
C LYS A 96 2.52 16.75 -5.20
N ASP A 97 3.17 17.63 -4.45
CA ASP A 97 4.23 18.50 -5.01
C ASP A 97 5.54 17.74 -5.23
N TYR A 98 5.65 16.52 -4.68
CA TYR A 98 6.76 15.63 -4.96
C TYR A 98 6.56 14.93 -6.31
N THR A 99 7.38 15.30 -7.27
CA THR A 99 7.53 14.57 -8.53
C THR A 99 8.86 13.83 -8.50
N ALA A 100 8.79 12.50 -8.50
CA ALA A 100 9.99 11.68 -8.65
C ALA A 100 10.63 11.99 -10.01
N SER A 101 11.92 12.33 -10.02
CA SER A 101 12.67 12.50 -11.25
C SER A 101 12.67 11.21 -12.08
N ALA A 102 12.78 11.35 -13.41
CA ALA A 102 12.97 10.19 -14.27
C ALA A 102 14.20 9.40 -13.80
N GLY A 103 14.01 8.11 -13.52
CA GLY A 103 15.07 7.24 -13.00
C GLY A 103 15.19 7.19 -11.47
N THR A 104 14.30 7.83 -10.70
CA THR A 104 14.26 7.61 -9.24
C THR A 104 13.98 6.15 -8.94
N VAL A 105 14.91 5.53 -8.23
CA VAL A 105 14.83 4.13 -7.81
C VAL A 105 13.92 4.04 -6.58
N PRO A 106 12.93 3.12 -6.55
CA PRO A 106 12.10 2.93 -5.36
C PRO A 106 12.94 2.66 -4.12
N GLU A 107 12.51 3.16 -2.96
CA GLU A 107 13.30 3.12 -1.73
C GLU A 107 13.79 1.71 -1.36
N ALA A 108 12.92 0.71 -1.54
CA ALA A 108 13.24 -0.69 -1.29
C ALA A 108 14.35 -1.23 -2.22
N CYS A 109 14.49 -0.68 -3.42
CA CYS A 109 15.49 -1.11 -4.39
C CYS A 109 16.86 -0.41 -4.21
N ARG A 110 16.98 0.60 -3.33
CA ARG A 110 18.23 1.41 -3.21
C ARG A 110 19.38 0.70 -2.51
N LEU A 111 19.09 -0.17 -1.54
CA LEU A 111 20.09 -0.84 -0.69
C LEU A 111 20.34 -2.30 -1.07
N ASN A 112 19.79 -2.74 -2.20
CA ASN A 112 19.95 -4.13 -2.65
C ASN A 112 21.27 -4.30 -3.38
N GLU A 113 21.79 -5.53 -3.34
CA GLU A 113 22.84 -5.98 -4.25
C GLU A 113 22.45 -5.69 -5.72
N GLU A 114 23.45 -5.51 -6.59
CA GLU A 114 23.23 -5.02 -7.96
C GLU A 114 22.23 -5.89 -8.76
N GLU A 115 22.29 -7.21 -8.55
CA GLU A 115 21.35 -8.18 -9.13
C GLU A 115 19.90 -7.96 -8.62
N ASN A 116 19.72 -7.88 -7.31
CA ASN A 116 18.42 -7.67 -6.67
C ASN A 116 17.83 -6.29 -6.97
N LYS A 117 18.67 -5.28 -7.21
CA LYS A 117 18.25 -3.94 -7.62
C LYS A 117 17.58 -3.97 -8.99
N GLY A 118 18.17 -4.69 -9.96
CA GLY A 118 17.61 -4.86 -11.30
C GLY A 118 16.22 -5.51 -11.26
N HIS A 119 16.10 -6.64 -10.57
CA HIS A 119 14.82 -7.34 -10.37
C HIS A 119 13.77 -6.45 -9.70
N CYS A 120 14.14 -5.75 -8.61
CA CYS A 120 13.23 -4.87 -7.88
C CYS A 120 12.68 -3.74 -8.75
N VAL A 121 13.54 -3.08 -9.53
CA VAL A 121 13.13 -2.00 -10.44
C VAL A 121 12.25 -2.55 -11.58
N ALA A 122 12.58 -3.72 -12.12
CA ALA A 122 11.78 -4.38 -13.14
C ALA A 122 10.38 -4.76 -12.63
N LEU A 123 10.29 -5.33 -11.42
CA LEU A 123 9.03 -5.66 -10.77
C LEU A 123 8.17 -4.41 -10.58
N TYR A 124 8.73 -3.33 -10.01
CA TYR A 124 8.01 -2.07 -9.83
C TYR A 124 7.47 -1.52 -11.15
N ASN A 125 8.29 -1.49 -12.19
CA ASN A 125 7.87 -1.03 -13.52
C ASN A 125 6.78 -1.91 -14.15
N THR A 126 6.79 -3.20 -13.85
CA THR A 126 5.81 -4.17 -14.34
C THR A 126 4.45 -3.95 -13.68
N VAL A 127 4.42 -3.65 -12.38
CA VAL A 127 3.16 -3.50 -11.62
C VAL A 127 2.65 -2.07 -11.53
N LYS A 128 3.44 -1.04 -11.88
CA LYS A 128 3.06 0.37 -11.68
C LYS A 128 1.72 0.76 -12.31
N GLY A 129 1.39 0.20 -13.47
CA GLY A 129 0.12 0.48 -14.15
C GLY A 129 -1.11 -0.08 -13.40
N CYS A 130 -0.92 -1.06 -12.51
CA CYS A 130 -2.00 -1.64 -11.73
C CYS A 130 -2.45 -0.74 -10.58
N TYR A 131 -1.62 0.19 -10.10
CA TYR A 131 -1.95 1.07 -8.97
C TYR A 131 -3.13 2.02 -9.26
N ALA A 132 -3.34 2.36 -10.53
CA ALA A 132 -4.48 3.15 -10.98
C ALA A 132 -5.84 2.41 -10.93
N LEU A 133 -5.84 1.09 -10.72
CA LEU A 133 -7.07 0.30 -10.59
C LEU A 133 -7.52 0.23 -9.13
N GLU A 134 -8.68 -0.36 -8.85
CA GLU A 134 -9.15 -0.57 -7.48
C GLU A 134 -9.62 -2.01 -7.20
N GLY A 135 -9.64 -2.35 -5.92
CA GLY A 135 -10.23 -3.59 -5.39
C GLY A 135 -9.78 -4.85 -6.15
N ALA A 136 -10.76 -5.66 -6.56
CA ALA A 136 -10.51 -6.92 -7.25
C ALA A 136 -9.86 -6.75 -8.64
N ALA A 137 -10.03 -5.59 -9.30
CA ALA A 137 -9.39 -5.33 -10.57
C ALA A 137 -7.89 -5.11 -10.40
N LYS A 138 -7.48 -4.34 -9.37
CA LYS A 138 -6.07 -4.15 -8.99
C LYS A 138 -5.41 -5.48 -8.63
N ASP A 139 -6.03 -6.28 -7.77
CA ASP A 139 -5.54 -7.63 -7.38
C ASP A 139 -5.31 -8.55 -8.59
N ARG A 140 -6.29 -8.62 -9.51
CA ARG A 140 -6.15 -9.39 -10.77
C ARG A 140 -5.03 -8.85 -11.66
N CYS A 141 -4.85 -7.54 -11.71
CA CYS A 141 -3.78 -6.91 -12.47
C CYS A 141 -2.41 -7.32 -11.91
N PHE A 142 -2.19 -7.21 -10.60
CA PHE A 142 -0.93 -7.65 -9.97
C PHE A 142 -0.63 -9.13 -10.25
N LYS A 143 -1.62 -10.01 -10.05
CA LYS A 143 -1.46 -11.45 -10.33
C LYS A 143 -1.11 -11.70 -11.78
N ARG A 144 -1.74 -10.99 -12.73
CA ARG A 144 -1.43 -11.12 -14.16
C ARG A 144 -0.03 -10.59 -14.47
N ALA A 145 0.33 -9.42 -13.96
CA ALA A 145 1.61 -8.75 -14.23
C ALA A 145 2.80 -9.59 -13.75
N ILE A 146 2.63 -10.33 -12.63
CA ILE A 146 3.66 -11.19 -12.03
C ILE A 146 3.58 -12.64 -12.56
N GLY A 147 2.58 -12.97 -13.37
CA GLY A 147 2.42 -14.29 -13.98
C GLY A 147 1.59 -15.31 -13.18
N LEU A 148 1.08 -14.97 -11.99
CA LEU A 148 0.24 -15.82 -11.12
C LEU A 148 -1.20 -16.08 -11.65
N SER A 149 -1.42 -16.06 -12.97
CA SER A 149 -2.74 -16.33 -13.55
C SER A 149 -3.10 -17.81 -13.42
N LYS A 150 -4.36 -18.12 -13.06
CA LYS A 150 -4.85 -19.49 -12.77
C LYS A 150 -4.52 -20.53 -13.84
N ALA A 151 -4.47 -20.13 -15.11
CA ALA A 151 -4.17 -21.03 -16.23
C ALA A 151 -2.69 -21.48 -16.28
N ARG A 152 -1.78 -20.80 -15.58
CA ARG A 152 -0.33 -21.09 -15.62
C ARG A 152 0.21 -21.84 -14.40
N LEU A 153 -0.52 -21.85 -13.27
CA LEU A 153 -0.05 -22.47 -12.03
C LEU A 153 0.14 -24.00 -12.11
N VAL A 154 -0.52 -24.67 -13.08
CA VAL A 154 -0.38 -26.13 -13.29
C VAL A 154 0.89 -26.46 -14.06
N ASP A 155 1.35 -25.55 -14.92
CA ASP A 155 2.50 -25.75 -15.81
C ASP A 155 3.77 -25.04 -15.30
N GLU A 156 3.67 -24.28 -14.21
CA GLU A 156 4.80 -23.56 -13.61
C GLU A 156 5.73 -24.51 -12.85
N SER A 157 7.04 -24.32 -13.03
CA SER A 157 8.03 -25.08 -12.29
C SER A 157 7.88 -24.80 -10.78
N PRO A 158 8.08 -25.81 -9.92
CA PRO A 158 8.07 -25.63 -8.47
C PRO A 158 9.08 -24.57 -7.97
N GLU A 159 10.10 -24.26 -8.76
CA GLU A 159 11.19 -23.33 -8.44
C GLU A 159 10.81 -21.86 -8.67
N GLU A 160 9.99 -21.55 -9.68
CA GLU A 160 9.57 -20.17 -9.97
C GLU A 160 8.46 -19.66 -9.04
N ARG A 161 7.61 -20.59 -8.59
CA ARG A 161 6.40 -20.25 -7.82
C ARG A 161 6.69 -19.50 -6.51
N PRO A 162 7.70 -19.87 -5.70
CA PRO A 162 8.07 -19.11 -4.51
C PRO A 162 8.47 -17.66 -4.83
N GLN A 163 9.23 -17.44 -5.91
CA GLN A 163 9.66 -16.10 -6.29
C GLN A 163 8.48 -15.22 -6.73
N LYS A 164 7.58 -15.75 -7.58
CA LYS A 164 6.35 -15.05 -7.98
C LYS A 164 5.46 -14.70 -6.78
N ALA A 165 5.40 -15.57 -5.77
CA ALA A 165 4.67 -15.28 -4.54
C ALA A 165 5.33 -14.15 -3.73
N ARG A 166 6.66 -14.12 -3.63
CA ARG A 166 7.42 -13.02 -3.01
C ARG A 166 7.19 -11.70 -3.73
N ASP A 167 7.28 -11.70 -5.05
CA ASP A 167 7.04 -10.52 -5.90
C ASP A 167 5.61 -9.99 -5.72
N TYR A 168 4.63 -10.89 -5.60
CA TYR A 168 3.24 -10.52 -5.36
C TYR A 168 3.05 -9.85 -3.99
N VAL A 169 3.71 -10.35 -2.94
CA VAL A 169 3.69 -9.70 -1.63
C VAL A 169 4.33 -8.31 -1.69
N ILE A 170 5.43 -8.14 -2.43
CA ILE A 170 6.06 -6.82 -2.64
C ILE A 170 5.09 -5.84 -3.32
N ALA A 171 4.37 -6.29 -4.35
CA ALA A 171 3.38 -5.45 -5.04
C ALA A 171 2.25 -4.98 -4.09
N LEU A 172 1.77 -5.87 -3.21
CA LEU A 172 0.77 -5.53 -2.20
C LEU A 172 1.33 -4.58 -1.11
N LEU A 173 2.60 -4.70 -0.75
CA LEU A 173 3.26 -3.79 0.18
C LEU A 173 3.42 -2.38 -0.40
N TYR A 174 3.68 -2.25 -1.71
CA TYR A 174 3.62 -0.96 -2.39
C TYR A 174 2.21 -0.37 -2.39
N ASP A 175 1.16 -1.17 -2.63
CA ASP A 175 -0.24 -0.69 -2.56
C ASP A 175 -0.61 -0.21 -1.13
N LEU A 176 -0.11 -0.87 -0.09
CA LEU A 176 -0.27 -0.41 1.28
C LEU A 176 0.48 0.90 1.54
N GLN A 177 1.68 1.04 0.99
CA GLN A 177 2.47 2.27 1.09
C GLN A 177 1.70 3.47 0.50
N GLU A 178 1.14 3.34 -0.70
CA GLU A 178 0.33 4.39 -1.34
C GLU A 178 -0.85 4.81 -0.45
N LYS A 179 -1.55 3.86 0.16
CA LYS A 179 -2.66 4.17 1.08
C LYS A 179 -2.23 4.93 2.33
N ILE A 180 -1.03 4.64 2.85
CA ILE A 180 -0.47 5.37 3.99
C ILE A 180 -0.12 6.79 3.56
N GLU A 181 0.51 6.95 2.39
CA GLU A 181 0.86 8.25 1.81
C GLU A 181 -0.41 9.11 1.58
N ASP A 182 -1.48 8.54 1.03
CA ASP A 182 -2.76 9.20 0.82
C ASP A 182 -3.39 9.69 2.13
N LYS A 183 -3.43 8.84 3.16
CA LYS A 183 -3.97 9.21 4.47
C LYS A 183 -3.14 10.26 5.19
N ALA A 184 -1.81 10.18 5.07
CA ALA A 184 -0.92 11.22 5.58
C ALA A 184 -1.11 12.54 4.83
N GLU A 185 -1.36 12.49 3.52
CA GLU A 185 -1.66 13.67 2.71
C GLU A 185 -2.98 14.34 3.11
N GLN A 186 -3.99 13.54 3.44
CA GLN A 186 -5.30 14.02 3.94
C GLN A 186 -5.23 14.54 5.39
N GLY A 187 -4.09 14.36 6.07
CA GLY A 187 -3.93 14.73 7.48
C GLY A 187 -4.60 13.75 8.46
N ASP A 188 -5.07 12.60 7.98
CA ASP A 188 -5.70 11.57 8.81
C ASP A 188 -4.67 10.86 9.70
N ILE A 189 -3.44 10.69 9.19
CA ILE A 189 -2.34 10.09 9.93
C ILE A 189 -1.26 11.15 10.17
N ASN A 190 -0.67 11.13 11.36
CA ASN A 190 0.47 11.95 11.68
C ASN A 190 1.67 11.62 10.75
N PRO A 191 2.36 12.61 10.15
CA PRO A 191 3.47 12.37 9.23
C PRO A 191 4.61 11.50 9.80
N ASP A 192 4.89 11.61 11.10
CA ASP A 192 5.94 10.81 11.76
C ASP A 192 5.50 9.34 11.93
N VAL A 193 4.21 9.08 12.15
CA VAL A 193 3.64 7.72 12.21
C VAL A 193 3.61 7.11 10.80
N ALA A 194 3.17 7.87 9.80
CA ALA A 194 3.20 7.45 8.40
C ALA A 194 4.63 7.11 7.95
N THR A 195 5.62 7.91 8.35
CA THR A 195 7.04 7.65 8.07
C THR A 195 7.48 6.31 8.64
N GLN A 196 7.11 5.99 9.88
CA GLN A 196 7.47 4.71 10.54
C GLN A 196 6.81 3.50 9.85
N LEU A 197 5.53 3.61 9.48
CA LEU A 197 4.83 2.55 8.75
C LEU A 197 5.48 2.28 7.38
N ILE A 198 5.83 3.33 6.63
CA ILE A 198 6.49 3.21 5.33
C ILE A 198 7.92 2.66 5.50
N GLU A 199 8.65 3.09 6.52
CA GLU A 199 9.98 2.58 6.85
C GLU A 199 9.93 1.05 7.07
N GLN A 200 8.99 0.56 7.89
CA GLN A 200 8.76 -0.87 8.10
C GLN A 200 8.39 -1.60 6.81
N ILE A 201 7.53 -1.01 5.97
CA ILE A 201 7.17 -1.58 4.66
C ILE A 201 8.40 -1.72 3.75
N VAL A 202 9.27 -0.71 3.73
CA VAL A 202 10.51 -0.73 2.94
C VAL A 202 11.46 -1.81 3.45
N GLU A 203 11.61 -1.96 4.77
CA GLU A 203 12.41 -3.06 5.35
C GLU A 203 11.87 -4.43 4.96
N ILE A 204 10.57 -4.67 5.12
CA ILE A 204 9.97 -5.96 4.75
C ILE A 204 10.20 -6.25 3.25
N LYS A 205 10.05 -5.25 2.38
CA LYS A 205 10.33 -5.42 0.94
C LYS A 205 11.79 -5.79 0.69
N GLN A 206 12.74 -5.14 1.39
CA GLN A 206 14.17 -5.46 1.28
C GLN A 206 14.46 -6.88 1.75
N ASP A 207 13.91 -7.29 2.90
CA ASP A 207 14.09 -8.64 3.43
C ASP A 207 13.53 -9.68 2.44
N ILE A 208 12.36 -9.44 1.84
CA ILE A 208 11.80 -10.33 0.82
C ILE A 208 12.70 -10.43 -0.41
N LEU A 209 13.23 -9.30 -0.90
CA LEU A 209 14.12 -9.21 -2.06
C LEU A 209 15.46 -9.88 -1.82
N ASN A 210 15.97 -9.82 -0.59
CA ASN A 210 17.21 -10.49 -0.18
C ASN A 210 17.02 -11.97 0.15
N GLY A 211 15.83 -12.52 -0.08
CA GLY A 211 15.57 -13.94 0.12
C GLY A 211 15.38 -14.37 1.57
N GLU A 212 15.13 -13.42 2.49
CA GLU A 212 14.97 -13.68 3.92
C GLU A 212 13.91 -14.77 4.19
N ASP A 213 14.09 -15.48 5.30
CA ASP A 213 13.21 -16.59 5.67
C ASP A 213 11.77 -16.13 5.90
N ARG A 214 10.84 -16.99 5.50
CA ARG A 214 9.42 -16.73 5.55
C ARG A 214 8.90 -16.49 6.97
N PHE A 215 9.46 -17.14 7.99
CA PHE A 215 9.06 -16.93 9.38
C PHE A 215 9.48 -15.55 9.87
N ALA A 216 10.68 -15.09 9.52
CA ALA A 216 11.16 -13.74 9.83
C ALA A 216 10.27 -12.67 9.18
N ILE A 217 9.97 -12.80 7.88
CA ILE A 217 9.03 -11.92 7.17
C ILE A 217 7.66 -11.91 7.84
N ARG A 218 7.15 -13.08 8.24
CA ARG A 218 5.83 -13.19 8.90
C ARG A 218 5.79 -12.47 10.24
N GLY A 219 6.89 -12.45 11.00
CA GLY A 219 7.03 -11.67 12.23
C GLY A 219 6.83 -10.19 11.96
N LYS A 220 7.63 -9.62 11.05
CA LYS A 220 7.56 -8.20 10.66
C LYS A 220 6.21 -7.80 10.06
N MET A 221 5.57 -8.69 9.29
CA MET A 221 4.21 -8.46 8.76
C MET A 221 3.16 -8.37 9.86
N ARG A 222 3.31 -9.13 10.96
CA ARG A 222 2.41 -9.05 12.11
C ARG A 222 2.58 -7.73 12.83
N GLU A 223 3.83 -7.31 13.06
CA GLU A 223 4.15 -6.01 13.66
C GLU A 223 3.59 -4.86 12.83
N LEU A 224 3.82 -4.87 11.51
CA LEU A 224 3.25 -3.88 10.58
C LEU A 224 1.72 -3.83 10.67
N ARG A 225 1.06 -4.99 10.75
CA ARG A 225 -0.39 -5.06 10.90
C ARG A 225 -0.83 -4.43 12.22
N THR A 226 -0.18 -4.73 13.34
CA THR A 226 -0.49 -4.13 14.65
C THR A 226 -0.35 -2.61 14.59
N MET A 227 0.79 -2.10 14.12
CA MET A 227 1.00 -0.65 13.98
C MET A 227 -0.08 0.02 13.13
N TRP A 228 -0.45 -0.61 12.01
CA TRP A 228 -1.51 -0.09 11.15
C TRP A 228 -2.88 -0.11 11.83
N GLN A 229 -3.24 -1.20 12.51
CA GLN A 229 -4.52 -1.32 13.21
C GLN A 229 -4.62 -0.29 14.34
N ASP A 230 -3.58 -0.14 15.16
CA ASP A 230 -3.54 0.84 16.24
C ASP A 230 -3.70 2.26 15.68
N THR A 231 -2.97 2.59 14.61
CA THR A 231 -3.09 3.88 13.92
C THR A 231 -4.52 4.12 13.41
N MET A 232 -5.17 3.12 12.82
CA MET A 232 -6.54 3.28 12.29
C MET A 232 -7.58 3.35 13.41
N SER A 233 -7.42 2.59 14.50
CA SER A 233 -8.29 2.67 15.67
C SER A 233 -8.21 4.02 16.36
N GLU A 234 -7.05 4.66 16.40
CA GLU A 234 -6.93 6.05 16.87
C GLU A 234 -7.65 7.03 15.96
N VAL A 235 -7.77 6.76 14.66
CA VAL A 235 -8.48 7.63 13.70
C VAL A 235 -9.99 7.44 13.76
N GLU A 236 -10.47 6.24 14.14
CA GLU A 236 -11.89 5.87 14.16
C GLU A 236 -12.59 6.12 15.51
N ASN A 237 -11.87 6.06 16.64
CA ASN A 237 -12.45 6.21 17.98
C ASN A 237 -12.57 7.68 18.46
N GLU A 238 -12.45 8.65 17.56
CA GLU A 238 -12.49 10.10 17.86
C GLU A 238 -13.58 10.82 17.07
#